data_AF-A0A3M1ZQ39-F1
#
_entry.id   AF-A0A3M1ZQ39-F1
#
_cell.length_a   1.000
_cell.length_b   1.000
_cell.length_c   1.000
_cell.angle_alpha   90.00
_cell.angle_beta   90.00
_cell.angle_gamma   90.00
#
_symmetry.space_group_name_H-M   'P 1'
#
loop_
_entity.id
_entity.type
_entity.pdbx_description
1 polymer ?
#
loop_
_entity_poly.entity_id
_entity_poly.type
_entity_poly.pdbx_seq_one_letter_code
_entity_poly.pdbx_strand_id
1 'polypeptide(L)'
;AFDDAHTVALLPVYAAGEPPIEGADSRAIGEGMRACGHKDVRLLADFQEAEALVQEVTERGGIAMLMGAGSIGGLAQKLREEIAR
;
A
#
# COMPACT_ATOMS: atom_id res chain seq x y z
N ALA A 1 11.14 5.76 -8.50
CA ALA A 1 10.38 6.21 -7.31
C ALA A 1 9.70 5.02 -6.64
N PHE A 2 8.67 4.42 -7.26
CA PHE A 2 8.14 3.15 -6.74
C PHE A 2 9.06 1.96 -7.05
N ASP A 3 9.75 1.99 -8.19
CA ASP A 3 10.69 0.92 -8.62
C ASP A 3 11.90 0.73 -7.71
N ASP A 4 12.16 1.68 -6.81
CA ASP A 4 13.24 1.60 -5.83
C ASP A 4 12.82 0.78 -4.59
N ALA A 5 11.52 0.48 -4.44
CA ALA A 5 11.02 -0.37 -3.36
C ALA A 5 11.13 -1.85 -3.75
N HIS A 6 11.50 -2.68 -2.78
CA HIS A 6 11.52 -4.14 -2.98
C HIS A 6 10.11 -4.69 -3.24
N THR A 7 9.12 -4.15 -2.54
CA THR A 7 7.71 -4.53 -2.64
C THR A 7 6.88 -3.25 -2.67
N VAL A 8 5.91 -3.18 -3.58
CA VAL A 8 4.87 -2.13 -3.57
C VAL A 8 3.52 -2.78 -3.35
N ALA A 9 2.84 -2.38 -2.28
CA ALA A 9 1.50 -2.84 -1.94
C ALA A 9 0.48 -1.74 -2.22
N LEU A 10 -0.53 -2.05 -3.02
CA LEU A 10 -1.59 -1.13 -3.44
C LEU A 10 -2.89 -1.48 -2.72
N LEU A 11 -3.40 -0.53 -1.95
CA LEU A 11 -4.75 -0.54 -1.41
C LEU A 11 -5.76 -0.07 -2.45
N PRO A 12 -7.07 -0.33 -2.27
CA PRO A 12 -8.10 0.20 -3.17
C PRO A 12 -8.04 1.73 -3.29
N VAL A 13 -8.34 2.25 -4.49
CA VAL A 13 -8.36 3.69 -4.75
C VAL A 13 -9.34 4.37 -3.80
N TYR A 14 -8.84 5.36 -3.06
CA TYR A 14 -9.70 6.24 -2.27
C TYR A 14 -10.37 7.25 -3.19
N ALA A 15 -11.69 7.09 -3.40
CA ALA A 15 -12.44 7.86 -4.40
C ALA A 15 -12.56 9.36 -4.12
N ALA A 16 -12.36 9.81 -2.87
CA ALA A 16 -12.46 11.22 -2.47
C ALA A 16 -13.77 11.95 -2.90
N GLY A 17 -14.87 11.19 -3.10
CA GLY A 17 -16.16 11.72 -3.55
C GLY A 17 -16.38 11.68 -5.07
N GLU A 18 -15.40 11.23 -5.85
CA GLU A 18 -15.51 11.05 -7.29
C GLU A 18 -16.17 9.71 -7.66
N PRO A 19 -16.90 9.64 -8.78
CA PRO A 19 -17.41 8.38 -9.28
C PRO A 19 -16.24 7.49 -9.77
N PRO A 20 -16.36 6.15 -9.65
CA PRO A 20 -15.37 5.24 -10.21
C PRO A 20 -15.18 5.46 -11.71
N ILE A 21 -13.93 5.42 -12.16
CA ILE A 21 -13.55 5.48 -13.58
C ILE A 21 -13.15 4.07 -14.02
N GLU A 22 -13.74 3.59 -15.12
CA GLU A 22 -13.42 2.28 -15.68
C GLU A 22 -11.92 2.18 -16.01
N GLY A 23 -11.27 1.12 -15.52
CA GLY A 23 -9.84 0.89 -15.72
C GLY A 23 -8.92 1.79 -14.89
N ALA A 24 -9.43 2.65 -14.01
CA ALA A 24 -8.63 3.50 -13.12
C ALA A 24 -8.71 3.02 -11.67
N ASP A 25 -8.37 1.74 -11.45
CA ASP A 25 -8.32 1.12 -10.13
C ASP A 25 -6.90 0.65 -9.77
N SER A 26 -6.73 0.18 -8.53
CA SER A 26 -5.44 -0.30 -8.03
C SER A 26 -4.93 -1.52 -8.78
N ARG A 27 -5.84 -2.31 -9.40
CA ARG A 27 -5.46 -3.44 -10.24
C ARG A 27 -4.79 -2.95 -11.52
N ALA A 28 -5.39 -1.99 -12.22
CA ALA A 28 -4.82 -1.39 -13.41
C ALA A 28 -3.46 -0.73 -13.13
N ILE A 29 -3.33 -0.03 -12.01
CA ILE A 29 -2.03 0.53 -11.56
C ILE A 29 -1.01 -0.60 -11.38
N GLY A 30 -1.38 -1.66 -10.64
CA GLY A 30 -0.48 -2.77 -10.36
C GLY A 30 -0.08 -3.55 -11.61
N GLU A 31 -0.97 -3.70 -12.58
CA GLU A 31 -0.67 -4.30 -13.88
C GLU A 31 0.32 -3.43 -14.67
N GLY A 32 0.12 -2.11 -14.70
CA GLY A 32 1.06 -1.17 -15.31
C GLY A 32 2.46 -1.24 -14.68
N MET A 33 2.54 -1.30 -13.36
CA MET A 33 3.82 -1.43 -12.64
C MET A 33 4.54 -2.74 -12.98
N ARG A 34 3.81 -3.86 -13.06
CA ARG A 34 4.39 -5.16 -13.47
C ARG A 34 4.86 -5.13 -14.92
N ALA A 35 4.09 -4.52 -15.81
CA ALA A 35 4.48 -4.35 -17.22
C ALA A 35 5.75 -3.52 -17.37
N CYS A 36 5.98 -2.54 -16.49
CA CYS A 36 7.21 -1.75 -16.40
C CYS A 36 8.39 -2.50 -15.73
N GLY A 37 8.18 -3.70 -15.20
CA GLY A 37 9.24 -4.56 -14.65
C GLY A 37 9.36 -4.60 -13.13
N HIS A 38 8.44 -3.99 -12.38
CA HIS A 38 8.44 -4.07 -10.91
C HIS A 38 8.20 -5.51 -10.45
N LYS A 39 9.10 -6.06 -9.63
CA LYS A 39 9.17 -7.50 -9.35
C LYS A 39 8.14 -8.00 -8.34
N ASP A 40 7.83 -7.21 -7.32
CA ASP A 40 6.84 -7.56 -6.30
C ASP A 40 5.83 -6.43 -6.14
N VAL A 41 4.67 -6.60 -6.78
CA VAL A 41 3.51 -5.72 -6.63
C VAL A 41 2.39 -6.53 -6.02
N ARG A 42 1.83 -6.06 -4.91
CA ARG A 42 0.75 -6.74 -4.17
C ARG A 42 -0.50 -5.88 -4.19
N LEU A 43 -1.65 -6.49 -4.46
CA LEU A 43 -2.95 -5.83 -4.29
C LEU A 43 -3.48 -6.25 -2.93
N LEU A 44 -3.79 -5.27 -2.08
CA LEU A 44 -4.37 -5.50 -0.77
C LEU A 44 -5.86 -5.19 -0.82
N ALA A 45 -6.67 -5.99 -0.15
CA ALA A 45 -8.11 -5.79 -0.09
C ALA A 45 -8.49 -4.62 0.83
N ASP A 46 -7.78 -4.47 1.95
CA ASP A 46 -8.12 -3.51 3.00
C ASP A 46 -6.91 -3.18 3.90
N PHE A 47 -7.15 -2.34 4.91
CA PHE A 47 -6.12 -1.94 5.86
C PHE A 47 -5.66 -3.07 6.79
N GLN A 48 -6.44 -4.13 7.00
CA GLN A 48 -6.01 -5.24 7.87
C GLN A 48 -4.90 -6.04 7.18
N GLU A 49 -5.00 -6.26 5.88
CA GLU A 49 -3.91 -6.84 5.09
C GLU A 49 -2.68 -5.93 5.05
N ALA A 50 -2.87 -4.61 5.00
CA ALA A 50 -1.76 -3.66 5.06
C ALA A 50 -1.06 -3.68 6.42
N GLU A 51 -1.80 -3.77 7.52
CA GLU A 51 -1.26 -3.90 8.88
C GLU A 51 -0.41 -5.16 9.02
N ALA A 52 -0.95 -6.31 8.59
CA ALA A 52 -0.24 -7.58 8.63
C ALA A 52 1.07 -7.53 7.82
N LEU A 53 1.05 -6.93 6.63
CA LEU A 53 2.25 -6.80 5.80
C LEU A 53 3.29 -5.88 6.44
N VAL A 54 2.86 -4.76 7.05
CA VAL A 54 3.78 -3.84 7.73
C VAL A 54 4.42 -4.53 8.94
N GLN A 55 3.65 -5.29 9.72
CA GLN A 55 4.19 -6.09 10.83
C GLN A 55 5.22 -7.10 10.33
N GLU A 56 4.90 -7.88 9.28
CA GLU A 56 5.83 -8.85 8.69
C GLU A 56 7.14 -8.18 8.23
N VAL A 57 7.04 -7.03 7.54
CA VAL A 57 8.22 -6.30 7.04
C VAL A 57 9.07 -5.76 8.19
N THR A 58 8.43 -5.19 9.22
CA THR A 58 9.13 -4.54 10.34
C THR A 58 9.76 -5.55 11.29
N GLU A 59 9.11 -6.69 11.55
CA GLU A 59 9.68 -7.81 12.34
C GLU A 59 10.96 -8.37 11.70
N ARG A 60 11.08 -8.29 10.38
CA ARG A 60 12.27 -8.71 9.63
C ARG A 60 13.38 -7.64 9.59
N GLY A 61 13.19 -6.52 10.29
CA GLY A 61 14.10 -5.36 10.27
C GLY A 61 13.99 -4.50 9.01
N GLY A 62 12.92 -4.67 8.22
CA GLY A 62 12.64 -3.88 7.04
C GLY A 62 12.04 -2.51 7.37
N ILE A 63 11.97 -1.66 6.34
CA ILE A 63 11.34 -0.33 6.44
C ILE A 63 10.06 -0.35 5.61
N ALA A 64 8.93 -0.05 6.25
CA ALA A 64 7.66 0.18 5.58
C ALA A 64 7.40 1.68 5.44
N MET A 65 7.16 2.14 4.21
CA MET A 65 6.73 3.50 3.92
C MET A 65 5.23 3.51 3.59
N LEU A 66 4.44 4.21 4.40
CA LEU A 66 3.03 4.43 4.13
C LEU A 66 2.88 5.75 3.37
N MET A 67 2.30 5.69 2.17
CA MET A 67 2.20 6.83 1.26
C MET A 67 0.76 7.06 0.80
N GLY A 68 0.37 8.33 0.71
CA GLY A 68 -0.96 8.75 0.26
C GLY A 68 -1.47 9.93 1.07
N ALA A 69 -2.79 10.14 1.04
CA ALA A 69 -3.48 11.18 1.78
C ALA A 69 -4.66 10.61 2.57
N GLY A 70 -5.19 11.40 3.51
CA GLY A 70 -6.40 11.06 4.24
C GLY A 70 -6.26 9.79 5.10
N SER A 71 -7.00 8.75 4.76
CA SER A 71 -7.19 7.53 5.57
C SER A 71 -5.90 6.78 5.88
N ILE A 72 -4.90 6.82 4.98
CA ILE A 72 -3.59 6.18 5.21
C ILE A 72 -2.84 6.78 6.42
N GLY A 73 -3.07 8.08 6.72
CA GLY A 73 -2.48 8.74 7.88
C GLY A 73 -3.01 8.18 9.20
N GLY A 74 -4.30 7.83 9.24
CA GLY A 74 -4.90 7.15 10.39
C GLY A 74 -4.30 5.77 10.62
N LEU A 75 -4.08 5.00 9.55
CA LEU A 75 -3.38 3.72 9.62
C LEU A 75 -1.94 3.88 10.14
N ALA A 76 -1.20 4.87 9.65
CA ALA A 76 0.16 5.15 10.10
C ALA A 76 0.23 5.51 11.60
N GLN A 77 -0.77 6.24 12.11
CA GLN A 77 -0.86 6.53 13.54
C GLN A 77 -1.10 5.25 14.34
N LYS A 78 -2.08 4.43 13.94
CA LYS A 78 -2.39 3.16 14.60
C LYS A 78 -1.16 2.23 14.66
N LEU A 79 -0.51 2.00 13.52
CA LEU A 79 0.67 1.12 13.44
C LEU A 79 1.83 1.62 14.31
N ARG A 80 2.01 2.95 14.41
CA ARG A 80 3.03 3.52 15.30
C ARG A 80 2.76 3.19 16.77
N GLU A 81 1.51 3.22 17.20
CA GLU A 81 1.12 2.90 18.58
C GLU A 81 1.24 1.39 18.88
N GLU A 82 1.03 0.54 17.87
CA GLU A 82 1.16 -0.92 18.00
C GLU A 82 2.61 -1.39 18.00
N ILE A 83 3.45 -0.86 17.11
CA ILE A 83 4.87 -1.24 16.97
C ILE A 83 5.73 -0.66 18.11
N ALA A 84 5.33 0.46 18.72
CA ALA A 84 6.08 1.05 19.83
C ALA A 84 5.90 0.31 21.18
N ARG A 85 5.09 -0.74 21.23
CA ARG A 85 4.90 -1.61 22.41
C ARG A 85 5.91 -2.74 22.42
#